data_AF-A0A9W8UC52-F1
#
_entry.id   AF-A0A9W8UC52-F1
#
_cell.length_a   1.000
_cell.length_b   1.000
_cell.length_c   1.000
_cell.angle_alpha   90.00
_cell.angle_beta   90.00
_cell.angle_gamma   90.00
#
_symmetry.space_group_name_H-M   'P 1'
#
loop_
_entity.id
_entity.type
_entity.pdbx_description
1 polymer ?
#
loop_
_entity_poly.entity_id
_entity_poly.type
_entity_poly.pdbx_seq_one_letter_code
_entity_poly.pdbx_strand_id
1 'polypeptide(L)' 'MGQFDWFSSIGATDEAVAVLNDQPIIFTILLVVLVAVAVQITLLWYIHYATMKPEQRKAAQDKKDKKKAAKTKKAGK' A
#
# COMPACT_ATOMS: atom_id res chain seq x y z
N MET A 1 -16.53 -23.20 -8.91
CA MET A 1 -15.42 -22.25 -8.72
C MET A 1 -15.84 -21.32 -7.62
N GLY A 2 -15.16 -21.37 -6.48
CA GLY A 2 -15.31 -20.40 -5.41
C GLY A 2 -14.86 -19.02 -5.86
N GLN A 3 -15.38 -17.99 -5.20
CA GLN A 3 -15.09 -16.58 -5.50
C GLN A 3 -13.58 -16.26 -5.40
N PHE A 4 -12.85 -17.01 -4.56
CA PHE A 4 -11.43 -16.79 -4.30
C PHE A 4 -10.51 -17.88 -4.86
N ASP A 5 -10.98 -18.75 -5.76
CA ASP A 5 -10.13 -19.82 -6.34
C ASP A 5 -8.92 -19.28 -7.11
N TRP A 6 -8.97 -18.02 -7.57
CA TRP A 6 -7.82 -17.36 -8.19
C TRP A 6 -6.69 -17.03 -7.19
N PHE A 7 -6.93 -17.10 -5.88
CA PHE A 7 -5.88 -16.91 -4.88
C PHE A 7 -4.80 -18.01 -4.95
N SER A 8 -5.14 -19.20 -5.44
CA SER A 8 -4.15 -20.24 -5.71
C SER A 8 -3.13 -19.79 -6.76
N SER A 9 -3.49 -18.90 -7.71
CA SER A 9 -2.57 -18.39 -8.73
C SER A 9 -1.53 -17.41 -8.17
N ILE A 10 -1.77 -16.85 -6.98
CA ILE A 10 -0.83 -15.98 -6.26
C ILE A 10 -0.13 -16.73 -5.11
N GLY A 11 -0.27 -18.05 -5.06
CA GLY A 11 0.43 -18.91 -4.09
C GLY A 11 -0.31 -19.18 -2.79
N ALA A 12 -1.62 -18.92 -2.72
CA ALA A 12 -2.42 -19.36 -1.58
C ALA A 12 -2.56 -20.89 -1.56
N THR A 13 -2.54 -21.48 -0.37
CA THR A 13 -2.80 -22.91 -0.19
C THR A 13 -4.28 -23.21 -0.40
N ASP A 14 -4.61 -24.44 -0.82
CA ASP A 14 -5.99 -24.86 -1.02
C ASP A 14 -6.84 -24.75 0.26
N GLU A 15 -6.22 -24.99 1.42
CA GLU A 15 -6.85 -24.78 2.73
C GLU A 15 -7.19 -23.31 2.98
N ALA A 16 -6.29 -22.38 2.63
CA ALA A 16 -6.55 -20.95 2.77
C ALA A 16 -7.68 -20.52 1.82
N VAL A 17 -7.68 -21.00 0.58
CA VAL A 17 -8.75 -20.74 -0.39
C VAL A 17 -10.09 -21.29 0.07
N ALA A 18 -10.11 -22.48 0.67
CA ALA A 18 -11.32 -23.06 1.25
C ALA A 18 -11.88 -22.18 2.38
N VAL A 19 -11.04 -21.71 3.31
CA VAL A 19 -11.44 -20.81 4.40
C VAL A 19 -11.95 -19.47 3.88
N LEU A 20 -11.31 -18.90 2.84
CA LEU A 20 -11.77 -17.67 2.20
C LEU A 20 -13.15 -17.83 1.54
N ASN A 21 -13.38 -18.98 0.91
CA ASN A 21 -14.66 -19.30 0.27
C ASN A 21 -15.76 -19.71 1.27
N ASP A 22 -15.41 -20.17 2.48
CA ASP A 22 -16.36 -20.49 3.55
C ASP A 22 -17.04 -19.23 4.11
N GLN A 23 -16.30 -18.11 4.16
CA GLN A 23 -16.80 -16.83 4.70
C GLN A 23 -16.50 -15.64 3.77
N PRO A 24 -17.09 -15.61 2.56
CA PRO A 24 -16.71 -14.66 1.52
C PRO A 24 -17.05 -13.21 1.89
N ILE A 25 -18.10 -13.00 2.69
CA ILE A 25 -18.51 -11.68 3.15
C ILE A 25 -17.48 -11.08 4.12
N ILE A 26 -16.99 -11.87 5.08
CA ILE A 26 -16.02 -11.40 6.09
C ILE A 26 -14.71 -10.99 5.41
N PHE A 27 -14.25 -11.80 4.46
CA PHE A 27 -13.05 -11.47 3.70
C PHE A 27 -13.24 -10.23 2.82
N THR A 28 -14.40 -10.08 2.18
CA THR A 28 -14.72 -8.88 1.38
C THR A 28 -14.74 -7.62 2.26
N ILE A 29 -15.32 -7.69 3.46
CA ILE A 29 -15.30 -6.59 4.43
C ILE A 29 -13.87 -6.23 4.81
N LEU A 30 -13.02 -7.22 5.07
CA LEU A 30 -11.61 -6.99 5.38
C LEU A 30 -10.91 -6.21 4.26
N LEU A 31 -11.12 -6.60 2.99
CA LEU A 31 -10.56 -5.87 1.84
C LEU A 31 -11.06 -4.44 1.76
N VAL A 32 -12.36 -4.20 1.99
CA VAL A 32 -12.94 -2.85 2.01
C VAL A 32 -12.32 -2.00 3.12
N VAL A 33 -12.15 -2.55 4.32
CA VAL A 33 -11.51 -1.86 5.44
C VAL A 33 -10.06 -1.51 5.12
N LEU A 34 -9.29 -2.45 4.54
CA LEU A 34 -7.90 -2.18 4.13
C LEU A 34 -7.82 -1.05 3.09
N VAL A 35 -8.71 -1.04 2.10
CA VAL A 35 -8.78 0.04 1.10
C VAL A 35 -9.16 1.36 1.77
N ALA A 36 -10.17 1.37 2.65
CA ALA A 36 -10.59 2.57 3.37
C ALA A 36 -9.44 3.16 4.22
N VAL A 37 -8.70 2.31 4.95
CA VAL A 37 -7.53 2.71 5.74
C VAL A 37 -6.41 3.23 4.84
N ALA A 38 -6.13 2.58 3.71
CA ALA A 38 -5.13 3.05 2.76
C ALA A 38 -5.47 4.44 2.18
N VAL A 39 -6.75 4.66 1.86
CA VAL A 39 -7.27 5.97 1.40
C VAL A 39 -7.14 7.01 2.51
N GLN A 40 -7.53 6.68 3.75
CA GLN A 40 -7.38 7.59 4.89
C GLN A 40 -5.92 8.01 5.12
N ILE A 41 -4.99 7.05 5.12
CA ILE A 41 -3.56 7.34 5.27
C ILE A 41 -3.07 8.27 4.16
N THR A 42 -3.50 8.02 2.92
CA THR A 42 -3.13 8.84 1.76
C THR A 42 -3.68 10.26 1.87
N LEU A 43 -4.94 10.42 2.30
CA LEU A 43 -5.56 11.73 2.53
C LEU A 43 -4.88 12.49 3.66
N LEU A 44 -4.58 11.82 4.79
CA LEU A 44 -3.85 12.42 5.89
C LEU A 44 -2.44 12.86 5.47
N TRP A 45 -1.74 12.03 4.70
CA TRP A 45 -0.44 12.40 4.14
C TRP A 45 -0.53 13.61 3.21
N TYR A 46 -1.56 13.66 2.35
CA TYR A 46 -1.79 14.78 1.46
C TYR A 46 -2.11 16.06 2.23
N ILE A 47 -2.99 16.02 3.23
CA ILE A 47 -3.33 17.17 4.08
C ILE A 47 -2.09 17.65 4.84
N HIS A 48 -1.30 16.71 5.38
CA HIS A 48 -0.05 17.05 6.06
C HIS A 48 0.93 17.75 5.11
N TYR A 49 1.11 17.23 3.89
CA TYR A 49 1.93 17.88 2.88
C TYR A 49 1.36 19.25 2.47
N ALA A 50 0.04 19.35 2.30
CA ALA A 50 -0.67 20.57 1.93
C ALA A 50 -0.51 21.68 2.97
N THR A 51 -0.49 21.33 4.26
CA THR A 51 -0.40 22.28 5.38
C THR A 51 1.04 22.58 5.82
N MET A 52 2.04 21.82 5.36
CA MET A 52 3.45 22.14 5.60
C MET A 52 3.84 23.51 5.04
N LYS A 53 4.61 24.28 5.82
CA LYS A 53 5.16 25.56 5.38
C LYS A 53 6.03 25.37 4.13
N PRO A 54 6.10 26.37 3.22
CA PRO A 54 6.89 26.26 1.98
C PRO A 54 8.37 25.96 2.23
N GLU A 55 8.93 26.43 3.34
CA GLU A 55 10.31 26.12 3.76
C GLU A 55 10.50 24.63 4.11
N GLN A 56 9.52 24.01 4.78
CA GLN A 56 9.55 22.59 5.15
C GLN A 56 9.39 21.68 3.92
N ARG A 57 8.63 22.12 2.92
CA ARG A 57 8.47 21.40 1.65
C ARG A 57 9.78 21.34 0.85
N LYS A 58 10.51 22.46 0.75
CA LYS A 58 11.82 22.51 0.07
C LYS A 58 12.83 21.58 0.76
N ALA A 59 12.91 21.61 2.09
CA ALA A 59 13.78 20.71 2.85
C ALA A 59 13.41 19.22 2.67
N ALA A 60 12.12 18.90 2.54
CA ALA A 60 11.66 17.54 2.27
C ALA A 60 11.96 17.08 0.83
N GLN A 61 11.88 17.98 -0.16
CA GLN A 61 12.28 17.72 -1.54
C GLN A 61 13.79 17.49 -1.66
N ASP A 62 14.62 18.38 -1.09
CA ASP A 62 16.08 18.22 -1.08
C ASP A 62 16.51 16.91 -0.44
N LYS A 63 15.84 16.48 0.63
CA LYS A 63 16.09 15.16 1.27
C LYS A 63 15.68 14.01 0.35
N LYS A 64 14.55 14.10 -0.36
CA LYS A 64 14.11 13.07 -1.33
C LYS A 64 15.08 12.98 -2.52
N ASP A 65 15.55 14.11 -3.03
CA ASP A 65 16.45 14.17 -4.18
C ASP A 65 17.84 13.63 -3.83
N LYS A 66 18.38 14.00 -2.66
CA LYS A 66 19.62 13.40 -2.13
C LYS A 66 19.49 11.88 -1.94
N LYS A 67 18.33 11.40 -1.45
CA LYS A 67 18.08 9.95 -1.24
C LYS A 67 17.90 9.21 -2.57
N LYS A 68 17.30 9.83 -3.58
CA LYS A 68 17.23 9.30 -4.95
C LYS A 68 18.62 9.23 -5.60
N ALA A 69 19.40 10.31 -5.56
CA ALA A 69 20.76 10.34 -6.10
C ALA A 69 21.68 9.29 -5.44
N ALA A 70 21.55 9.07 -4.13
CA ALA A 70 22.28 8.04 -3.40
C ALA A 70 21.86 6.62 -3.81
N LYS A 71 20.56 6.36 -4.06
CA LYS A 71 20.10 5.07 -4.58
C LYS A 71 20.57 4.81 -6.01
N THR A 72 20.56 5.82 -6.88
CA THR A 72 21.05 5.69 -8.27
C THR A 72 22.55 5.42 -8.32
N LYS A 73 23.36 6.07 -7.48
CA LYS A 73 24.81 5.77 -7.36
C LYS A 73 25.10 4.35 -6.85
N LYS A 74 24.21 3.76 -6.06
CA LYS A 74 24.38 2.41 -5.50
C LYS A 74 23.88 1.30 -6.42
N ALA A 75 23.02 1.61 -7.39
CA ALA A 75 22.51 0.67 -8.38
C ALA A 75 23.35 0.61 -9.67
N GLY A 76 24.26 1.57 -9.89
CA GLY A 76 25.16 1.62 -11.03
C GLY A 76 26.61 1.19 -10.74
N LYS A 77 26.86 0.57 -9.58
CA LYS A 77 28.15 -0.02 -9.19
C LYS A 77 27.93 -1.50 -8.92
#